data_AF-A0A8J7M3A0-F1
#
_entry.id   AF-A0A8J7M3A0-F1
#
_cell.length_a   1.000
_cell.length_b   1.000
_cell.length_c   1.000
_cell.angle_alpha   90.00
_cell.angle_beta   90.00
_cell.angle_gamma   90.00
#
_symmetry.space_group_name_H-M   'P 1'
#
loop_
_entity.id
_entity.type
_entity.pdbx_description
1 polymer ?
#
loop_
_entity_poly.entity_id
_entity_poly.type
_entity_poly.pdbx_seq_one_letter_code
_entity_poly.pdbx_strand_id
1 'polypeptide(L)'
;MNGTGEGTHPGEKLPRAEVRRNWRRYLFWLIPLGAILIAGWIVYADVIRKGPTLHIYFDNAVGLQQGKSQMKFRGVQVGKVKEIELTPDTRMVKVTVALDQGTDSLAREGSIFWVERARIGLNEITGLQTIMGGAYLTVEPGKGKRQTEFRGVPEAPATQKEEPGRRVVLLAEKLGSVKEHSPVTYHGIQVGEVHQAELGPTAQTVRIFLNIDRKYAPLVRMNSKFWNAGGVNISVGLGGIDITAQSARTLLTGGIGFATPDANQPEAHDGAAFRLYDKAEESWLRWFPEIPLPLVGGHPPPVPAAERKARK
;
A
#
# COMPACT_ATOMS: atom_id res chain seq x y z
N MET A 1 -83.89 -59.87 60.55
CA MET A 1 -83.21 -59.35 59.34
C MET A 1 -82.06 -58.44 59.77
N ASN A 2 -80.88 -58.78 59.27
CA ASN A 2 -79.65 -58.01 59.04
C ASN A 2 -79.07 -57.13 60.17
N GLY A 3 -77.87 -57.51 60.58
CA GLY A 3 -76.95 -56.64 61.32
C GLY A 3 -76.08 -55.79 60.42
N THR A 4 -75.20 -55.03 61.07
CA THR A 4 -73.92 -54.51 60.58
C THR A 4 -73.20 -53.92 61.79
N GLY A 5 -72.01 -54.44 62.09
CA GLY A 5 -71.08 -53.80 63.02
C GLY A 5 -70.35 -52.66 62.32
N GLU A 6 -69.83 -51.73 63.11
CA GLU A 6 -68.74 -50.86 62.67
C GLU A 6 -67.84 -50.53 63.87
N GLY A 7 -66.56 -50.86 63.71
CA GLY A 7 -65.52 -50.71 64.71
C GLY A 7 -65.00 -49.28 64.76
N THR A 8 -64.69 -48.82 65.98
CA THR A 8 -64.04 -47.55 66.27
C THR A 8 -62.52 -47.67 66.13
N HIS A 9 -61.91 -46.96 65.18
CA HIS A 9 -60.45 -46.71 65.14
C HIS A 9 -60.15 -45.30 65.69
N PRO A 10 -59.20 -45.14 66.63
CA PRO A 10 -58.87 -43.84 67.20
C PRO A 10 -58.02 -43.00 66.22
N GLY A 11 -58.37 -41.72 66.08
CA GLY A 11 -57.75 -40.79 65.14
C GLY A 11 -56.28 -40.51 65.45
N GLU A 12 -55.41 -40.93 64.54
CA GLU A 12 -53.98 -40.66 64.53
C GLU A 12 -53.72 -39.24 63.97
N LYS A 13 -53.13 -38.36 64.79
CA LYS A 13 -52.83 -36.98 64.41
C LYS A 13 -51.66 -36.96 63.42
N LEU A 14 -51.93 -36.60 62.17
CA LEU A 14 -50.91 -36.44 61.13
C LEU A 14 -49.92 -35.30 61.48
N PRO A 15 -48.60 -35.49 61.26
CA PRO A 15 -47.59 -34.47 61.54
C PRO A 15 -47.70 -33.28 60.57
N ARG A 16 -47.66 -32.06 61.10
CA ARG A 16 -47.59 -30.82 60.30
C ARG A 16 -46.18 -30.61 59.76
N ALA A 17 -46.05 -30.54 58.43
CA ALA A 17 -44.81 -30.20 57.75
C ALA A 17 -44.46 -28.71 57.93
N GLU A 18 -43.35 -28.41 58.59
CA GLU A 18 -42.76 -27.06 58.57
C GLU A 18 -41.98 -26.84 57.27
N VAL A 19 -42.53 -26.02 56.38
CA VAL A 19 -41.87 -25.62 55.14
C VAL A 19 -40.81 -24.56 55.45
N ARG A 20 -39.56 -24.97 55.66
CA ARG A 20 -38.43 -24.04 55.58
C ARG A 20 -38.28 -23.56 54.14
N ARG A 21 -38.34 -22.24 53.94
CA ARG A 21 -38.25 -21.58 52.64
C ARG A 21 -36.78 -21.42 52.24
N ASN A 22 -36.28 -22.37 51.46
CA ASN A 22 -34.86 -22.48 51.12
C ASN A 22 -34.50 -21.49 49.98
N TRP A 23 -34.20 -20.23 50.30
CA TRP A 23 -33.80 -19.21 49.30
C TRP A 23 -32.61 -19.66 48.44
N ARG A 24 -31.73 -20.53 48.95
CA ARG A 24 -30.64 -21.16 48.18
C ARG A 24 -31.09 -21.84 46.87
N ARG A 25 -32.35 -22.26 46.71
CA ARG A 25 -32.85 -22.82 45.44
C ARG A 25 -32.93 -21.78 44.31
N TYR A 26 -33.13 -20.51 44.62
CA TYR A 26 -33.14 -19.44 43.60
C TYR A 26 -31.73 -19.03 43.15
N LEU A 27 -30.70 -19.36 43.94
CA LEU A 27 -29.31 -19.07 43.60
C LEU A 27 -28.86 -19.80 42.32
N PHE A 28 -29.39 -20.99 42.06
CA PHE A 28 -29.13 -21.76 40.83
C PHE A 28 -29.70 -21.09 39.57
N TRP A 29 -30.74 -20.27 39.70
CA TRP A 29 -31.36 -19.56 38.56
C TRP A 29 -30.64 -18.25 38.19
N LEU A 30 -29.71 -17.78 39.01
CA LEU A 30 -28.88 -16.61 38.68
C LEU A 30 -27.84 -16.93 37.60
N ILE A 31 -27.37 -18.18 37.53
CA ILE A 31 -26.40 -18.62 36.52
C ILE A 31 -26.96 -18.47 35.09
N PRO A 32 -28.15 -19.01 34.74
CA PRO A 32 -28.72 -18.82 33.40
C PRO A 32 -29.09 -17.36 33.12
N LEU A 33 -29.55 -16.60 34.12
CA LEU A 33 -29.82 -15.17 33.96
C LEU A 33 -28.53 -14.39 33.63
N GLY A 34 -27.43 -14.70 34.34
CA GLY A 34 -26.12 -14.13 34.06
C GLY A 34 -25.60 -14.50 32.67
N ALA A 35 -25.79 -15.74 32.23
CA ALA A 35 -25.43 -16.18 30.89
C ALA A 35 -26.20 -15.42 29.79
N ILE A 36 -27.51 -15.20 29.99
CA ILE A 36 -28.34 -14.41 29.06
C ILE A 36 -27.85 -12.95 29.01
N LEU A 37 -27.51 -12.35 30.15
CA LEU A 37 -26.97 -11.00 30.19
C LEU A 37 -25.62 -10.88 29.47
N ILE A 38 -24.72 -11.84 29.66
CA ILE A 38 -23.43 -11.86 28.96
C ILE A 38 -23.64 -12.06 27.45
N ALA A 39 -24.52 -12.95 27.03
CA ALA A 39 -24.85 -13.16 25.62
C ALA A 39 -25.45 -11.89 24.99
N GLY A 40 -26.39 -11.25 25.68
CA GLY A 40 -26.97 -9.97 25.25
C GLY A 40 -25.93 -8.86 25.16
N TRP A 41 -25.00 -8.80 26.11
CA TRP A 41 -23.90 -7.83 26.10
C TRP A 41 -22.94 -8.05 24.93
N ILE A 42 -22.60 -9.30 24.60
CA ILE A 42 -21.73 -9.62 23.46
C ILE A 42 -22.39 -9.17 22.15
N VAL A 43 -23.68 -9.45 21.96
CA VAL A 43 -24.45 -9.00 20.78
C VAL A 43 -24.50 -7.47 20.72
N TYR A 44 -24.82 -6.82 21.83
CA TYR A 44 -24.87 -5.36 21.91
C TYR A 44 -23.53 -4.70 21.58
N ALA A 45 -22.45 -5.23 22.14
CA ALA A 45 -21.11 -4.71 21.91
C ALA A 45 -20.60 -4.98 20.49
N ASP A 46 -21.10 -6.01 19.80
CA ASP A 46 -20.82 -6.27 18.39
C ASP A 46 -21.59 -5.31 17.46
N VAL A 47 -22.80 -4.90 17.83
CA VAL A 47 -23.61 -3.93 17.06
C VAL A 47 -23.03 -2.52 17.15
N ILE A 48 -22.64 -2.06 18.34
CA ILE A 48 -22.15 -0.68 18.53
C ILE A 48 -20.78 -0.42 17.90
N ARG A 49 -19.98 -1.47 17.71
CA ARG A 49 -18.62 -1.34 17.16
C ARG A 49 -18.57 -1.29 15.63
N LYS A 50 -19.70 -1.48 14.93
CA LYS A 50 -19.74 -1.53 13.46
C LYS A 50 -20.16 -0.18 12.88
N GLY A 51 -19.34 0.34 11.96
CA GLY A 51 -19.72 1.44 11.08
C GLY A 51 -20.61 0.97 9.92
N PRO A 52 -20.96 1.86 8.99
CA PRO A 52 -21.80 1.54 7.84
C PRO A 52 -21.16 0.47 6.94
N THR A 53 -22.00 -0.36 6.34
CA THR A 53 -21.57 -1.35 5.34
C THR A 53 -21.64 -0.74 3.95
N LEU A 54 -20.56 -0.88 3.18
CA LEU A 54 -20.45 -0.43 1.80
C LEU A 54 -20.52 -1.61 0.84
N HIS A 55 -21.11 -1.38 -0.33
CA HIS A 55 -21.11 -2.29 -1.46
C HIS A 55 -20.33 -1.65 -2.60
N ILE A 56 -19.22 -2.28 -2.98
CA ILE A 56 -18.31 -1.74 -3.99
C ILE A 56 -18.22 -2.74 -5.14
N TYR A 57 -18.49 -2.27 -6.35
CA TYR A 57 -18.52 -3.09 -7.55
C TYR A 57 -17.21 -2.93 -8.33
N PHE A 58 -16.52 -4.04 -8.56
CA PHE A 58 -15.28 -4.09 -9.36
C PHE A 58 -15.46 -4.99 -10.58
N ASP A 59 -14.71 -4.71 -11.64
CA ASP A 59 -14.63 -5.63 -12.79
C ASP A 59 -13.91 -6.94 -12.41
N ASN A 60 -12.95 -6.86 -11.47
CA ASN A 60 -12.31 -8.02 -10.85
C ASN A 60 -11.88 -7.72 -9.41
N ALA A 61 -11.80 -8.75 -8.57
CA ALA A 61 -11.42 -8.63 -7.15
C ALA A 61 -10.15 -9.45 -6.84
N VAL A 62 -9.23 -9.56 -7.79
CA VAL A 62 -8.05 -10.43 -7.68
C VAL A 62 -7.19 -10.03 -6.48
N GLY A 63 -6.91 -11.02 -5.62
CA GLY A 63 -6.07 -10.84 -4.43
C GLY A 63 -6.81 -10.37 -3.18
N LEU A 64 -8.09 -9.95 -3.29
CA LEU A 64 -8.93 -9.72 -2.12
C LEU A 64 -9.39 -11.05 -1.53
N GLN A 65 -9.43 -11.10 -0.20
CA GLN A 65 -9.83 -12.28 0.56
C GLN A 65 -10.96 -11.92 1.52
N GLN A 66 -12.06 -12.65 1.39
CA GLN A 66 -13.21 -12.53 2.27
C GLN A 66 -12.79 -12.72 3.74
N GLY A 67 -13.18 -11.78 4.61
CA GLY A 67 -12.89 -11.84 6.04
C GLY A 67 -11.41 -11.66 6.42
N LYS A 68 -10.52 -11.41 5.47
CA LYS A 68 -9.07 -11.19 5.71
C LYS A 68 -8.60 -9.84 5.20
N SER A 69 -8.97 -9.46 3.98
CA SER A 69 -8.59 -8.18 3.40
C SER A 69 -9.15 -7.02 4.22
N GLN A 70 -8.30 -6.04 4.45
CA GLN A 70 -8.62 -4.81 5.17
C GLN A 70 -8.94 -3.70 4.19
N MET A 71 -9.69 -2.71 4.66
CA MET A 71 -9.80 -1.42 4.00
C MET A 71 -8.91 -0.43 4.75
N LYS A 72 -8.08 0.32 4.02
CA LYS A 72 -7.14 1.29 4.57
C LYS A 72 -7.38 2.68 3.99
N PHE A 73 -7.10 3.71 4.77
CA PHE A 73 -7.03 5.09 4.32
C PHE A 73 -5.70 5.67 4.78
N ARG A 74 -4.86 6.10 3.84
CA ARG A 74 -3.50 6.62 4.14
C ARG A 74 -2.69 5.68 5.03
N GLY A 75 -2.77 4.38 4.77
CA GLY A 75 -2.06 3.33 5.52
C GLY A 75 -2.73 2.90 6.84
N VAL A 76 -3.75 3.62 7.33
CA VAL A 76 -4.47 3.28 8.56
C VAL A 76 -5.66 2.38 8.23
N GLN A 77 -5.88 1.32 9.00
CA GLN A 77 -7.06 0.46 8.85
C GLN A 77 -8.33 1.24 9.24
N VAL A 78 -9.32 1.21 8.35
CA VAL A 78 -10.62 1.92 8.50
C VAL A 78 -11.82 1.00 8.26
N GLY A 79 -11.59 -0.27 7.94
CA GLY A 79 -12.65 -1.25 7.75
C GLY A 79 -12.11 -2.61 7.33
N LYS A 80 -13.03 -3.52 7.00
CA LYS A 80 -12.72 -4.91 6.66
C LYS A 80 -13.65 -5.46 5.59
N VAL A 81 -13.09 -6.21 4.64
CA VAL A 81 -13.86 -6.93 3.62
C VAL A 81 -14.60 -8.09 4.27
N LYS A 82 -15.93 -8.06 4.21
CA LYS A 82 -16.81 -9.06 4.81
C LYS A 82 -17.18 -10.17 3.83
N GLU A 83 -17.45 -9.80 2.58
CA GLU A 83 -18.03 -10.70 1.59
C GLU A 83 -17.61 -10.28 0.18
N ILE A 84 -17.44 -11.27 -0.69
CA ILE A 84 -17.06 -11.09 -2.10
C ILE A 84 -17.95 -12.04 -2.90
N GLU A 85 -18.83 -11.48 -3.73
CA GLU A 85 -19.79 -12.24 -4.54
C GLU A 85 -19.75 -11.78 -5.99
N LEU A 86 -20.07 -12.68 -6.92
CA LEU A 86 -20.35 -12.26 -8.29
C LEU A 86 -21.75 -11.65 -8.36
N THR A 87 -21.91 -10.59 -9.16
CA THR A 87 -23.23 -10.05 -9.46
C THR A 87 -24.09 -11.10 -10.21
N PRO A 88 -25.43 -11.01 -10.14
CA PRO A 88 -26.31 -11.99 -10.81
C PRO A 88 -26.10 -12.10 -12.32
N ASP A 89 -25.63 -11.02 -12.96
CA ASP A 89 -25.28 -10.96 -14.39
C ASP A 89 -23.85 -11.43 -14.70
N THR A 90 -23.11 -11.86 -13.67
CA THR A 90 -21.71 -12.34 -13.69
C THR A 90 -20.68 -11.37 -14.27
N ARG A 91 -21.04 -10.10 -14.48
CA ARG A 91 -20.16 -9.08 -15.08
C ARG A 91 -19.23 -8.40 -14.09
N MET A 92 -19.63 -8.34 -12.82
CA MET A 92 -18.91 -7.61 -11.79
C MET A 92 -18.80 -8.44 -10.52
N VAL A 93 -17.86 -8.05 -9.67
CA VAL A 93 -17.70 -8.58 -8.31
C VAL A 93 -18.22 -7.54 -7.33
N LYS A 94 -19.23 -7.91 -6.54
CA LYS A 94 -19.73 -7.12 -5.41
C LYS A 94 -18.88 -7.43 -4.19
N VAL A 95 -18.15 -6.43 -3.71
CA VAL A 95 -17.35 -6.50 -2.50
C VAL A 95 -18.08 -5.76 -1.38
N THR A 96 -18.45 -6.47 -0.32
CA THR A 96 -19.10 -5.90 0.85
C THR A 96 -18.06 -5.58 1.91
N VAL A 97 -17.99 -4.32 2.33
CA VAL A 97 -16.99 -3.81 3.28
C VAL A 97 -17.70 -3.25 4.51
N ALA A 98 -17.32 -3.70 5.70
CA ALA A 98 -17.77 -3.08 6.95
C ALA A 98 -16.75 -2.02 7.36
N LEU A 99 -17.20 -0.78 7.51
CA LEU A 99 -16.37 0.30 8.04
C LEU A 99 -16.28 0.27 9.56
N ASP A 100 -15.21 0.83 10.09
CA ASP A 100 -15.03 1.02 11.54
C ASP A 100 -15.80 2.27 12.01
N GLN A 101 -16.12 2.33 13.31
CA GLN A 101 -16.86 3.45 13.89
C GLN A 101 -16.11 4.79 13.67
N GLY A 102 -16.83 5.83 13.26
CA GLY A 102 -16.27 7.17 13.04
C GLY A 102 -15.61 7.38 11.68
N THR A 103 -15.70 6.40 10.77
CA THR A 103 -15.17 6.50 9.40
C THR A 103 -16.24 6.78 8.35
N ASP A 104 -17.44 7.20 8.77
CA ASP A 104 -18.59 7.53 7.91
C ASP A 104 -18.29 8.60 6.85
N SER A 105 -17.25 9.41 7.06
CA SER A 105 -16.80 10.41 6.07
C SER A 105 -16.23 9.79 4.80
N LEU A 106 -15.83 8.51 4.83
CA LEU A 106 -15.32 7.78 3.66
C LEU A 106 -16.46 7.32 2.74
N ALA A 107 -17.67 7.16 3.28
CA ALA A 107 -18.87 6.70 2.58
C ALA A 107 -19.65 7.88 1.99
N ARG A 108 -19.03 8.61 1.05
CA ARG A 108 -19.60 9.81 0.42
C ARG A 108 -19.55 9.74 -1.09
N GLU A 109 -20.52 10.37 -1.74
CA GLU A 109 -20.54 10.59 -3.17
C GLU A 109 -19.25 11.28 -3.61
N GLY A 110 -18.65 10.75 -4.68
CA GLY A 110 -17.32 11.12 -5.16
C GLY A 110 -16.17 10.39 -4.48
N SER A 111 -16.42 9.49 -3.52
CA SER A 111 -15.37 8.61 -3.00
C SER A 111 -14.93 7.60 -4.05
N ILE A 112 -13.63 7.46 -4.24
CA ILE A 112 -13.02 6.55 -5.22
C ILE A 112 -12.35 5.41 -4.46
N PHE A 113 -12.63 4.17 -4.87
CA PHE A 113 -12.12 2.96 -4.21
C PHE A 113 -11.31 2.14 -5.20
N TRP A 114 -10.16 1.64 -4.77
CA TRP A 114 -9.31 0.77 -5.60
C TRP A 114 -8.61 -0.30 -4.75
N VAL A 115 -8.15 -1.35 -5.42
CA VAL A 115 -7.44 -2.47 -4.80
C VAL A 115 -5.93 -2.24 -4.92
N GLU A 116 -5.23 -2.10 -3.81
CA GLU A 116 -3.78 -2.02 -3.77
C GLU A 116 -3.17 -3.39 -3.48
N ARG A 117 -2.16 -3.74 -4.28
CA ARG A 117 -1.35 -4.95 -4.11
C ARG A 117 -0.02 -4.55 -3.51
N ALA A 118 0.39 -5.20 -2.42
CA ALA A 118 1.73 -5.05 -1.90
C ALA A 118 2.73 -5.57 -2.95
N ARG A 119 3.48 -4.66 -3.57
CA ARG A 119 4.57 -5.01 -4.48
C ARG A 119 5.78 -5.35 -3.62
N ILE A 120 6.07 -6.64 -3.50
CA ILE A 120 7.22 -7.10 -2.74
C ILE A 120 8.47 -6.88 -3.62
N GLY A 121 9.28 -5.89 -3.27
CA GLY A 121 10.63 -5.77 -3.78
C GLY A 121 11.50 -6.88 -3.18
N LEU A 122 12.27 -7.59 -4.01
CA LEU A 122 13.18 -8.67 -3.60
C LEU A 122 14.33 -8.22 -2.67
N ASN A 123 14.35 -6.97 -2.20
CA ASN A 123 15.47 -6.37 -1.46
C ASN A 123 15.33 -6.44 0.07
N GLU A 124 14.22 -6.94 0.62
CA GLU A 124 14.02 -7.04 2.08
C GLU A 124 13.97 -8.50 2.54
N ILE A 125 15.06 -9.25 2.30
CA ILE A 125 15.25 -10.57 2.91
C ILE A 125 15.91 -10.39 4.29
N THR A 126 15.19 -9.77 5.21
CA THR A 126 15.43 -9.93 6.65
C THR A 126 14.09 -10.08 7.34
N GLY A 127 13.53 -11.29 7.23
CA GLY A 127 12.30 -11.67 7.92
C GLY A 127 11.44 -12.65 7.12
N LEU A 128 11.90 -13.88 6.94
CA LEU A 128 11.12 -15.00 6.40
C LEU A 128 10.00 -15.44 7.37
N GLN A 129 9.10 -14.53 7.73
CA GLN A 129 7.97 -14.76 8.62
C GLN A 129 6.76 -13.85 8.29
N THR A 130 6.52 -13.40 7.04
CA THR A 130 5.22 -12.76 6.72
C THR A 130 4.83 -12.83 5.23
N ILE A 131 4.64 -14.04 4.68
CA ILE A 131 3.88 -14.21 3.43
C ILE A 131 2.37 -14.00 3.74
N MET A 132 1.96 -12.79 4.13
CA MET A 132 0.55 -12.47 4.40
C MET A 132 0.16 -11.02 4.05
N GLY A 133 0.92 -10.34 3.19
CA GLY A 133 0.49 -9.07 2.60
C GLY A 133 -0.54 -9.30 1.49
N GLY A 134 -1.75 -9.77 1.81
CA GLY A 134 -2.85 -9.89 0.85
C GLY A 134 -3.23 -8.52 0.28
N ALA A 135 -3.89 -8.50 -0.88
CA ALA A 135 -4.39 -7.23 -1.44
C ALA A 135 -5.37 -6.59 -0.44
N TYR A 136 -5.30 -5.26 -0.34
CA TYR A 136 -6.19 -4.49 0.52
C TYR A 136 -6.92 -3.44 -0.31
N LEU A 137 -8.07 -3.02 0.21
CA LEU A 137 -8.86 -1.96 -0.39
C LEU A 137 -8.41 -0.62 0.16
N THR A 138 -8.41 0.42 -0.65
CA THR A 138 -8.14 1.79 -0.22
C THR A 138 -9.17 2.75 -0.80
N VAL A 139 -9.19 3.98 -0.29
CA VAL A 139 -10.19 4.99 -0.62
C VAL A 139 -9.61 6.38 -0.67
N GLU A 140 -10.11 7.19 -1.60
CA GLU A 140 -10.03 8.64 -1.57
C GLU A 140 -11.41 9.20 -1.27
N PRO A 141 -11.62 9.93 -0.16
CA PRO A 141 -12.94 10.37 0.25
C PRO A 141 -13.49 11.52 -0.61
N GLY A 142 -14.73 11.37 -1.05
CA GLY A 142 -15.48 12.42 -1.74
C GLY A 142 -16.02 13.49 -0.79
N LYS A 143 -16.51 14.59 -1.38
CA LYS A 143 -17.13 15.71 -0.64
C LYS A 143 -18.66 15.70 -0.71
N GLY A 144 -19.27 14.75 -1.44
CA GLY A 144 -20.71 14.72 -1.67
C GLY A 144 -21.53 14.17 -0.51
N LYS A 145 -22.77 13.78 -0.81
CA LYS A 145 -23.73 13.24 0.18
C LYS A 145 -23.32 11.84 0.62
N ARG A 146 -23.87 11.34 1.73
CA ARG A 146 -23.61 9.97 2.17
C ARG A 146 -24.12 8.97 1.13
N GLN A 147 -23.30 7.96 0.83
CA GLN A 147 -23.61 6.91 -0.13
C GLN A 147 -23.00 5.58 0.35
N THR A 148 -23.66 4.47 0.07
CA THR A 148 -23.22 3.12 0.46
C THR A 148 -22.85 2.23 -0.72
N GLU A 149 -23.21 2.64 -1.93
CA GLU A 149 -22.91 1.90 -3.17
C GLU A 149 -21.91 2.65 -4.03
N PHE A 150 -20.85 1.97 -4.46
CA PHE A 150 -19.76 2.59 -5.20
C PHE A 150 -19.29 1.71 -6.34
N ARG A 151 -18.81 2.35 -7.41
CA ARG A 151 -18.04 1.67 -8.44
C ARG A 151 -16.55 1.83 -8.11
N GLY A 152 -15.87 0.71 -7.95
CA GLY A 152 -14.43 0.67 -7.77
C GLY A 152 -13.71 0.87 -9.10
N VAL A 153 -12.49 1.40 -9.02
CA VAL A 153 -11.57 1.55 -10.15
C VAL A 153 -10.42 0.55 -10.02
N PRO A 154 -9.84 0.07 -11.14
CA PRO A 154 -8.84 -0.98 -11.12
C PRO A 154 -7.50 -0.54 -10.50
N GLU A 155 -7.17 0.74 -10.61
CA GLU A 155 -5.92 1.32 -10.11
C GLU A 155 -6.20 2.63 -9.38
N ALA A 156 -5.23 3.05 -8.56
CA ALA A 156 -5.33 4.33 -7.88
C ALA A 156 -5.65 5.43 -8.90
N PRO A 157 -6.64 6.30 -8.64
CA PRO A 157 -6.70 7.54 -9.40
C PRO A 157 -5.32 8.18 -9.27
N ALA A 158 -4.84 8.84 -10.32
CA ALA A 158 -3.64 9.67 -10.25
C ALA A 158 -3.95 10.86 -9.33
N THR A 159 -4.10 10.61 -8.02
CA THR A 159 -4.32 11.62 -7.02
C THR A 159 -3.10 12.50 -7.06
N GLN A 160 -3.36 13.80 -7.11
CA GLN A 160 -2.44 14.94 -7.26
C GLN A 160 -1.46 15.10 -6.08
N LYS A 161 -0.93 13.99 -5.53
CA LYS A 161 -0.11 13.90 -4.33
C LYS A 161 1.24 13.24 -4.52
N GLU A 162 1.53 12.71 -5.69
CA GLU A 162 2.91 12.75 -6.16
C GLU A 162 3.13 14.17 -6.63
N GLU A 163 3.86 14.99 -5.86
CA GLU A 163 4.30 16.28 -6.38
C GLU A 163 4.97 16.01 -7.72
N PRO A 164 4.53 16.61 -8.84
CA PRO A 164 5.02 16.26 -10.15
C PRO A 164 6.53 16.45 -10.15
N GLY A 165 7.24 15.33 -10.22
CA GLY A 165 8.67 15.30 -10.40
C GLY A 165 9.05 15.86 -11.76
N ARG A 166 10.35 15.99 -12.01
CA ARG A 166 10.84 16.33 -13.34
C ARG A 166 10.63 15.13 -14.25
N ARG A 167 9.77 15.30 -15.26
CA ARG A 167 9.54 14.28 -16.28
C ARG A 167 10.58 14.39 -17.39
N VAL A 168 11.22 13.28 -17.74
CA VAL A 168 12.28 13.21 -18.76
C VAL A 168 11.98 12.03 -19.68
N VAL A 169 12.28 12.17 -20.96
CA VAL A 169 12.13 11.10 -21.95
C VAL A 169 13.50 10.62 -22.38
N LEU A 170 13.77 9.32 -22.27
CA LEU A 170 14.94 8.73 -22.90
C LEU A 170 14.57 8.06 -24.22
N LEU A 171 15.43 8.22 -25.21
CA LEU A 171 15.35 7.60 -26.52
C LEU A 171 16.43 6.52 -26.62
N ALA A 172 16.00 5.31 -26.96
CA ALA A 172 16.87 4.15 -27.17
C ALA A 172 16.43 3.38 -28.43
N GLU A 173 17.32 2.58 -29.00
CA GLU A 173 16.97 1.64 -30.08
C GLU A 173 16.23 0.41 -29.53
N LYS A 174 16.53 0.03 -28.29
CA LYS A 174 15.97 -1.14 -27.59
C LYS A 174 15.75 -0.81 -26.12
N LEU A 175 14.77 -1.47 -25.49
CA LEU A 175 14.47 -1.27 -24.06
C LEU A 175 15.58 -1.80 -23.14
N GLY A 176 16.27 -2.87 -23.57
CA GLY A 176 17.32 -3.51 -22.78
C GLY A 176 16.75 -4.18 -21.51
N SER A 177 17.43 -3.97 -20.39
CA SER A 177 17.08 -4.49 -19.06
C SER A 177 16.15 -3.57 -18.26
N VAL A 178 15.78 -2.42 -18.83
CA VAL A 178 14.94 -1.41 -18.17
C VAL A 178 13.49 -1.90 -18.13
N LYS A 179 12.83 -1.73 -16.98
CA LYS A 179 11.43 -2.07 -16.74
C LYS A 179 10.72 -0.89 -16.10
N GLU A 180 9.39 -0.93 -16.10
CA GLU A 180 8.59 -0.04 -15.25
C GLU A 180 9.05 -0.16 -13.79
N HIS A 181 9.13 0.96 -13.09
CA HIS A 181 9.71 1.09 -11.73
C HIS A 181 11.20 0.75 -11.61
N SER A 182 11.93 0.58 -12.72
CA SER A 182 13.39 0.53 -12.64
C SER A 182 13.93 1.83 -12.02
N PRO A 183 14.88 1.74 -11.08
CA PRO A 183 15.41 2.90 -10.38
C PRO A 183 16.20 3.79 -11.34
N VAL A 184 16.04 5.10 -11.20
CA VAL A 184 16.92 6.10 -11.81
C VAL A 184 17.88 6.61 -10.74
N THR A 185 19.18 6.52 -11.00
CA THR A 185 20.23 6.78 -10.01
C THR A 185 21.19 7.89 -10.43
N TYR A 186 21.60 8.68 -9.45
CA TYR A 186 22.67 9.67 -9.56
C TYR A 186 23.68 9.37 -8.46
N HIS A 187 24.95 9.12 -8.81
CA HIS A 187 25.98 8.66 -7.86
C HIS A 187 25.58 7.44 -7.02
N GLY A 188 24.80 6.52 -7.61
CA GLY A 188 24.31 5.32 -6.93
C GLY A 188 23.14 5.53 -5.96
N ILE A 189 22.69 6.78 -5.76
CA ILE A 189 21.49 7.09 -4.98
C ILE A 189 20.28 7.11 -5.92
N GLN A 190 19.19 6.44 -5.54
CA GLN A 190 17.93 6.52 -6.28
C GLN A 190 17.32 7.92 -6.14
N VAL A 191 17.12 8.57 -7.28
CA VAL A 191 16.57 9.93 -7.38
C VAL A 191 15.28 10.01 -8.19
N GLY A 192 14.83 8.88 -8.71
CA GLY A 192 13.59 8.76 -9.47
C GLY A 192 13.36 7.32 -9.91
N GLU A 193 12.40 7.14 -10.81
CA GLU A 193 12.04 5.84 -11.38
C GLU A 193 11.55 5.95 -12.82
N VAL A 194 11.55 4.82 -13.51
CA VAL A 194 10.89 4.66 -14.81
C VAL A 194 9.38 4.60 -14.60
N HIS A 195 8.65 5.56 -15.15
CA HIS A 195 7.20 5.60 -15.09
C HIS A 195 6.56 4.63 -16.10
N GLN A 196 7.05 4.63 -17.35
CA GLN A 196 6.57 3.71 -18.40
C GLN A 196 7.56 3.66 -19.57
N ALA A 197 7.43 2.66 -20.44
CA ALA A 197 8.16 2.59 -21.71
C ALA A 197 7.22 2.19 -22.85
N GLU A 198 7.37 2.84 -24.00
CA GLU A 198 6.56 2.59 -25.20
C GLU A 198 7.41 2.58 -26.47
N LEU A 199 6.87 2.00 -27.54
CA LEU A 199 7.45 2.16 -28.88
C LEU A 199 7.13 3.56 -29.41
N GLY A 200 8.12 4.17 -30.07
CA GLY A 200 7.90 5.39 -30.83
C GLY A 200 6.96 5.16 -32.02
N PRO A 201 6.45 6.23 -32.66
CA PRO A 201 5.42 6.12 -33.71
C PRO A 201 5.81 5.25 -34.91
N THR A 202 7.11 5.13 -35.20
CA THR A 202 7.64 4.31 -36.30
C THR A 202 8.18 2.95 -35.85
N ALA A 203 8.05 2.60 -34.56
CA ALA A 203 8.61 1.40 -33.92
C ALA A 203 10.14 1.23 -34.02
N GLN A 204 10.87 2.20 -34.57
CA GLN A 204 12.34 2.17 -34.66
C GLN A 204 13.04 2.62 -33.37
N THR A 205 12.30 3.29 -32.49
CA THR A 205 12.82 3.82 -31.22
C THR A 205 11.91 3.38 -30.08
N VAL A 206 12.51 3.22 -28.92
CA VAL A 206 11.84 3.03 -27.63
C VAL A 206 11.91 4.36 -26.89
N ARG A 207 10.76 4.82 -26.40
CA ARG A 207 10.63 6.00 -25.54
C ARG A 207 10.44 5.54 -24.11
N ILE A 208 11.33 5.94 -23.22
CA ILE A 208 11.30 5.57 -21.81
C ILE A 208 11.01 6.84 -21.01
N PHE A 209 9.90 6.88 -20.29
CA PHE A 209 9.49 8.03 -19.50
C PHE A 209 9.99 7.87 -18.08
N LEU A 210 10.77 8.84 -17.62
CA LEU A 210 11.30 8.91 -16.26
C LEU A 210 10.53 9.94 -15.45
N ASN A 211 10.34 9.65 -14.18
CA ASN A 211 9.92 10.61 -13.18
C ASN A 211 11.05 10.78 -12.16
N ILE A 212 11.65 11.98 -12.10
CA ILE A 212 12.70 12.32 -11.15
C ILE A 212 12.09 13.11 -10.00
N ASP A 213 12.35 12.73 -8.75
CA ASP A 213 11.77 13.42 -7.59
C ASP A 213 12.03 14.92 -7.64
N ARG A 214 11.05 15.73 -7.22
CA ARG A 214 11.16 17.20 -7.23
C ARG A 214 12.41 17.72 -6.53
N LYS A 215 12.80 17.08 -5.41
CA LYS A 215 14.01 17.45 -4.64
C LYS A 215 15.32 17.22 -5.41
N TYR A 216 15.31 16.41 -6.46
CA TYR A 216 16.45 16.07 -7.31
C TYR A 216 16.34 16.64 -8.73
N ALA A 217 15.24 17.32 -9.07
CA ALA A 217 15.04 17.94 -10.37
C ALA A 217 16.22 18.82 -10.85
N PRO A 218 16.93 19.58 -9.97
CA PRO A 218 18.08 20.39 -10.40
C PRO A 218 19.29 19.59 -10.89
N LEU A 219 19.36 18.29 -10.59
CA LEU A 219 20.46 17.41 -11.04
C LEU A 219 20.41 17.16 -12.54
N VAL A 220 19.22 17.22 -13.15
CA VAL A 220 19.04 16.97 -14.58
C VAL A 220 19.15 18.27 -15.36
N ARG A 221 20.19 18.35 -16.17
CA ARG A 221 20.56 19.50 -17.01
C ARG A 221 20.53 19.09 -18.47
N MET A 222 20.49 20.07 -19.39
CA MET A 222 20.47 19.77 -20.83
C MET A 222 21.71 19.02 -21.35
N ASN A 223 22.81 19.00 -20.60
CA ASN A 223 24.03 18.23 -20.88
C ASN A 223 24.15 16.90 -20.10
N SER A 224 23.13 16.49 -19.34
CA SER A 224 23.15 15.21 -18.62
C SER A 224 23.26 14.02 -19.57
N LYS A 225 23.97 12.98 -19.14
CA LYS A 225 24.18 11.71 -19.87
C LYS A 225 23.55 10.58 -19.09
N PHE A 226 22.72 9.79 -19.77
CA PHE A 226 21.98 8.67 -19.18
C PHE A 226 22.46 7.34 -19.77
N TRP A 227 22.72 6.34 -18.94
CA TRP A 227 23.12 5.01 -19.41
C TRP A 227 22.32 3.90 -18.74
N ASN A 228 22.28 2.75 -19.40
CA ASN A 228 21.76 1.54 -18.80
C ASN A 228 22.74 1.03 -17.74
N ALA A 229 22.34 1.10 -16.46
CA ALA A 229 23.14 0.62 -15.34
C ALA A 229 22.88 -0.88 -15.04
N GLY A 230 21.93 -1.50 -15.73
CA GLY A 230 21.58 -2.91 -15.61
C GLY A 230 22.08 -3.74 -16.79
N GLY A 231 22.96 -4.71 -16.54
CA GLY A 231 23.37 -5.67 -17.57
C GLY A 231 24.77 -6.18 -17.32
N VAL A 232 24.95 -7.48 -17.54
CA VAL A 232 26.26 -8.13 -17.48
C VAL A 232 27.06 -7.71 -18.73
N ASN A 233 28.09 -6.88 -18.57
CA ASN A 233 29.06 -6.62 -19.63
C ASN A 233 30.28 -7.52 -19.42
N ILE A 234 30.31 -8.67 -20.11
CA ILE A 234 31.49 -9.56 -20.09
C ILE A 234 32.41 -9.11 -21.23
N SER A 235 33.52 -8.46 -20.90
CA SER A 235 34.62 -8.24 -21.84
C SER A 235 35.66 -9.35 -21.70
N VAL A 236 35.83 -10.17 -22.73
CA VAL A 236 36.90 -11.19 -22.82
C VAL A 236 38.08 -10.58 -23.57
N GLY A 237 39.21 -10.40 -22.89
CA GLY A 237 40.48 -9.98 -23.49
C GLY A 237 41.44 -11.16 -23.65
N LEU A 238 42.47 -11.00 -24.49
CA LEU A 238 43.52 -12.02 -24.72
C LEU A 238 44.40 -12.32 -23.47
N GLY A 239 44.18 -11.63 -22.35
CA GLY A 239 44.89 -11.80 -21.07
C GLY A 239 44.07 -12.43 -19.93
N GLY A 240 42.84 -12.88 -20.17
CA GLY A 240 42.00 -13.53 -19.15
C GLY A 240 40.67 -12.81 -18.86
N ILE A 241 39.95 -13.33 -17.88
CA ILE A 241 38.62 -12.88 -17.46
C ILE A 241 38.75 -12.00 -16.21
N ASP A 242 38.43 -10.72 -16.31
CA ASP A 242 38.35 -9.80 -15.15
C ASP A 242 36.92 -9.79 -14.61
N ILE A 243 36.66 -10.51 -13.52
CA ILE A 243 35.36 -10.53 -12.83
C ILE A 243 35.49 -9.74 -11.53
N THR A 244 35.05 -8.48 -11.55
CA THR A 244 34.89 -7.70 -10.33
C THR A 244 33.62 -8.16 -9.59
N ALA A 245 33.79 -9.06 -8.62
CA ALA A 245 32.71 -9.73 -7.88
C ALA A 245 31.83 -8.80 -7.01
N GLN A 246 32.28 -7.58 -6.73
CA GLN A 246 31.56 -6.61 -5.88
C GLN A 246 30.29 -6.03 -6.57
N SER A 247 30.17 -6.22 -7.88
CA SER A 247 29.11 -5.67 -8.74
C SER A 247 27.81 -6.50 -8.71
N ALA A 248 27.85 -7.77 -8.30
CA ALA A 248 26.75 -8.72 -8.48
C ALA A 248 25.43 -8.33 -7.79
N ARG A 249 25.47 -7.54 -6.71
CA ARG A 249 24.27 -7.13 -5.96
C ARG A 249 23.54 -5.93 -6.57
N THR A 250 24.26 -5.01 -7.21
CA THR A 250 23.68 -3.87 -7.95
C THR A 250 23.17 -4.29 -9.34
N LEU A 251 23.69 -5.40 -9.87
CA LEU A 251 23.40 -5.93 -11.20
C LEU A 251 22.03 -6.63 -11.33
N LEU A 252 21.36 -6.99 -10.24
CA LEU A 252 20.15 -7.83 -10.26
C LEU A 252 18.84 -7.06 -10.50
N THR A 253 18.79 -5.74 -10.28
CA THR A 253 17.51 -4.99 -10.29
C THR A 253 17.25 -4.24 -11.61
N GLY A 254 18.23 -4.15 -12.51
CA GLY A 254 18.15 -3.25 -13.67
C GLY A 254 18.07 -1.78 -13.23
N GLY A 255 18.34 -0.83 -14.12
CA GLY A 255 18.27 0.58 -13.75
C GLY A 255 18.88 1.53 -14.76
N ILE A 256 18.67 2.81 -14.52
CA ILE A 256 19.23 3.90 -15.32
C ILE A 256 20.16 4.70 -14.42
N GLY A 257 21.40 4.86 -14.84
CA GLY A 257 22.33 5.80 -14.24
C GLY A 257 22.37 7.09 -15.04
N PHE A 258 22.58 8.23 -14.39
CA PHE A 258 22.94 9.45 -15.10
C PHE A 258 23.98 10.27 -14.36
N ALA A 259 24.67 11.11 -15.13
CA ALA A 259 25.66 12.05 -14.65
C ALA A 259 25.50 13.39 -15.38
N THR A 260 25.89 14.45 -14.70
CA THR A 260 25.87 15.81 -15.24
C THR A 260 27.29 16.34 -15.17
N PRO A 261 27.88 16.82 -16.28
CA PRO A 261 29.29 17.21 -16.29
C PRO A 261 29.55 18.50 -15.50
N ASP A 262 28.64 19.48 -15.62
CA ASP A 262 28.73 20.78 -14.97
C ASP A 262 27.34 21.40 -14.80
N ALA A 263 27.26 22.49 -14.02
CA ALA A 263 26.02 23.24 -13.81
C ALA A 263 25.82 24.38 -14.82
N ASN A 264 26.58 24.44 -15.93
CA ASN A 264 26.57 25.58 -16.86
C ASN A 264 25.34 25.58 -17.77
N GLN A 265 24.72 24.41 -17.99
CA GLN A 265 23.50 24.29 -18.78
C GLN A 265 22.26 24.51 -17.91
N PRO A 266 21.15 24.97 -18.50
CA PRO A 266 19.89 25.10 -17.77
C PRO A 266 19.36 23.75 -17.31
N GLU A 267 18.52 23.78 -16.28
CA GLU A 267 17.71 22.63 -15.88
C GLU A 267 16.82 22.17 -17.02
N ALA A 268 16.63 20.86 -17.07
CA ALA A 268 16.22 20.20 -18.27
C ALA A 268 14.76 20.37 -18.72
N HIS A 269 13.93 21.35 -18.38
CA HIS A 269 12.48 21.40 -18.74
C HIS A 269 11.66 20.09 -18.60
N ASP A 270 10.33 20.20 -18.58
CA ASP A 270 9.48 19.00 -18.49
C ASP A 270 9.36 18.34 -19.87
N GLY A 271 9.61 17.04 -19.95
CA GLY A 271 9.53 16.26 -21.19
C GLY A 271 10.76 16.33 -22.07
N ALA A 272 11.87 16.92 -21.61
CA ALA A 272 13.11 16.93 -22.39
C ALA A 272 13.57 15.52 -22.75
N ALA A 273 14.09 15.40 -23.97
CA ALA A 273 14.53 14.14 -24.54
C ALA A 273 16.06 13.99 -24.43
N PHE A 274 16.50 12.83 -23.97
CA PHE A 274 17.91 12.45 -23.89
C PHE A 274 18.14 11.10 -24.56
N ARG A 275 19.38 10.84 -24.99
CA ARG A 275 19.77 9.52 -25.45
C ARG A 275 20.08 8.61 -24.26
N LEU A 276 19.56 7.39 -24.27
CA LEU A 276 20.02 6.32 -23.39
C LEU A 276 21.20 5.61 -24.03
N TYR A 277 22.35 5.63 -23.37
CA TYR A 277 23.55 4.92 -23.79
C TYR A 277 23.57 3.50 -23.20
N ASP A 278 24.15 2.54 -23.93
CA ASP A 278 24.27 1.16 -23.44
C ASP A 278 25.19 1.04 -22.20
N LYS A 279 26.20 1.91 -22.09
CA LYS A 279 27.17 1.94 -21.00
C LYS A 279 27.61 3.37 -20.69
N ALA A 280 28.06 3.59 -19.45
CA ALA A 280 28.73 4.82 -19.08
C ALA A 280 30.12 4.92 -19.73
N GLU A 281 30.53 6.12 -20.12
CA GLU A 281 31.94 6.41 -20.35
C GLU A 281 32.65 6.67 -19.02
N GLU A 282 33.93 6.32 -18.94
CA GLU A 282 34.74 6.49 -17.73
C GLU A 282 34.81 7.96 -17.28
N SER A 283 34.77 8.90 -18.23
CA SER A 283 34.75 10.34 -17.95
C SER A 283 33.51 10.75 -17.16
N TRP A 284 32.34 10.16 -17.47
CA TRP A 284 31.06 10.52 -16.85
C TRP A 284 31.01 10.13 -15.38
N LEU A 285 31.63 9.00 -15.04
CA LEU A 285 31.73 8.47 -13.68
C LEU A 285 32.61 9.33 -12.77
N ARG A 286 33.40 10.25 -13.35
CA ARG A 286 34.30 11.15 -12.62
C ARG A 286 33.73 12.57 -12.48
N TRP A 287 32.50 12.82 -12.94
CA TRP A 287 31.87 14.13 -12.83
C TRP A 287 31.18 14.33 -11.49
N PHE A 288 31.63 15.32 -10.72
CA PHE A 288 31.08 15.69 -9.41
C PHE A 288 30.83 17.21 -9.34
N PRO A 289 29.91 17.76 -10.15
CA PRO A 289 29.63 19.19 -10.11
C PRO A 289 28.90 19.59 -8.83
N GLU A 290 29.14 20.82 -8.37
CA GLU A 290 28.35 21.44 -7.30
C GLU A 290 26.99 21.88 -7.87
N ILE A 291 25.93 21.14 -7.54
CA ILE A 291 24.55 21.48 -7.92
C ILE A 291 23.73 21.62 -6.63
N PRO A 292 23.22 22.82 -6.29
CA PRO A 292 22.43 23.01 -5.09
C PRO A 292 21.09 22.28 -5.20
N LEU A 293 20.76 21.50 -4.18
CA LEU A 293 19.45 20.85 -4.05
C LEU A 293 18.54 21.70 -3.16
N PRO A 294 17.24 21.77 -3.45
CA PRO A 294 16.28 22.41 -2.56
C PRO A 294 16.27 21.68 -1.22
N LEU A 295 16.47 22.45 -0.15
CA LEU A 295 16.47 21.94 1.21
C LEU A 295 15.08 21.42 1.57
N VAL A 296 15.01 20.15 1.95
CA VAL A 296 13.80 19.60 2.56
C VAL A 296 13.72 20.14 3.99
N GLY A 297 13.02 21.26 4.15
CA GLY A 297 12.77 21.91 5.45
C GLY A 297 13.80 22.96 5.85
N GLY A 298 13.55 24.22 5.47
CA GLY A 298 13.85 25.45 6.23
C GLY A 298 15.25 25.77 6.78
N HIS A 299 16.25 24.90 6.71
CA HIS A 299 17.59 25.16 7.24
C HIS A 299 18.53 25.60 6.12
N PRO A 300 19.03 26.85 6.11
CA PRO A 300 19.93 27.32 5.05
C PRO A 300 21.21 26.48 5.01
N PRO A 301 21.81 26.30 3.82
CA PRO A 301 23.03 25.49 3.69
C PRO A 301 24.18 26.15 4.47
N PRO A 302 25.15 25.37 4.97
CA PRO A 302 26.37 25.95 5.52
C PRO A 302 27.09 26.75 4.43
N VAL A 303 27.33 28.03 4.70
CA VAL A 303 28.04 28.94 3.81
C VAL A 303 29.42 28.35 3.46
N PRO A 304 29.80 28.27 2.17
CA PRO A 304 31.09 27.74 1.76
C PRO A 304 32.24 28.48 2.45
N ALA A 305 33.30 27.76 2.83
CA ALA A 305 34.47 28.33 3.50
C ALA A 305 35.14 29.49 2.72
N ALA A 306 34.89 29.57 1.41
CA ALA A 306 35.37 30.64 0.54
C ALA A 306 34.80 32.03 0.90
N GLU A 307 33.54 32.13 1.37
CA GLU A 307 32.91 33.41 1.74
C GLU A 307 33.28 33.87 3.16
N ARG A 308 33.86 33.00 3.99
CA ARG A 308 34.29 33.36 5.35
C ARG A 308 35.50 34.29 5.38
N LYS A 309 36.26 34.41 4.28
CA LYS A 309 37.43 35.31 4.17
C LYS A 309 37.08 36.72 3.69
N ALA A 310 35.87 36.96 3.17
CA ALA A 310 35.46 38.27 2.68
C ALA A 310 34.70 39.12 3.73
N ARG A 311 34.46 38.57 4.93
CA ARG A 311 33.75 39.25 6.04
C ARG A 311 34.60 39.48 7.30
N LYS A 312 35.92 39.44 7.17
CA LYS A 312 36.83 39.99 8.20
C LYS A 312 37.29 41.38 7.81
#